data_AF-A0A932E6E5-F1
#
_entry.id   AF-A0A932E6E5-F1
#
_cell.length_a   1.000
_cell.length_b   1.000
_cell.length_c   1.000
_cell.angle_alpha   90.00
_cell.angle_beta   90.00
_cell.angle_gamma   90.00
#
_symmetry.space_group_name_H-M   'P 1'
#
loop_
_entity.id
_entity.type
_entity.pdbx_description
1 polymer ?
#
loop_
_entity_poly.entity_id
_entity_poly.type
_entity_poly.pdbx_seq_one_letter_code
_entity_poly.pdbx_strand_id
1 'polypeptide(L)'
;MRFARLPSLFLLSYLAFASTAIVRAADAPAPGSLRVMTFNVRLSAADDGADSWPGRTDLFFHTVQAFRPDLVGFQEVMADQHDAMVARLPEYEFSGVARDDGKRKGEWSLIGFRKAAFALADHGDFWLSEQPTVPGSKSWDAAFTRICSWVRLRETATGREFVFANTHFDHRGVI
;
A
#
# COMPACT_ATOMS: atom_id res chain seq x y z
N MET A 1 -2.57 -68.37 -35.21
CA MET A 1 -3.76 -67.50 -35.16
C MET A 1 -3.82 -66.81 -33.81
N ARG A 2 -3.64 -65.49 -33.78
CA ARG A 2 -4.34 -64.47 -32.96
C ARG A 2 -3.47 -63.21 -32.93
N PHE A 3 -3.81 -62.28 -33.81
CA PHE A 3 -3.35 -60.89 -33.79
C PHE A 3 -3.89 -60.21 -32.52
N ALA A 4 -3.04 -59.52 -31.77
CA ALA A 4 -3.44 -58.60 -30.72
C ALA A 4 -2.92 -57.19 -31.05
N ARG A 5 -3.86 -56.24 -30.98
CA ARG A 5 -3.83 -54.88 -31.50
C ARG A 5 -2.91 -53.97 -30.68
N LEU A 6 -2.24 -53.01 -31.34
CA LEU A 6 -1.67 -51.83 -30.68
C LEU A 6 -2.80 -50.96 -30.09
N PRO A 7 -2.58 -50.30 -28.94
CA PRO A 7 -3.23 -49.03 -28.65
C PRO A 7 -2.24 -47.87 -28.78
N SER A 8 -2.74 -46.81 -29.40
CA SER A 8 -2.09 -45.54 -29.70
C SER A 8 -1.44 -44.87 -28.49
N LEU A 9 -0.18 -44.46 -28.64
CA LEU A 9 0.44 -43.46 -27.76
C LEU A 9 -0.20 -42.09 -28.03
N PHE A 10 -1.06 -41.63 -27.12
CA PHE A 10 -1.45 -40.23 -27.04
C PHE A 10 -0.28 -39.44 -26.45
N LEU A 11 0.36 -38.61 -27.28
CA LEU A 11 1.33 -37.62 -26.85
C LEU A 11 0.55 -36.49 -26.15
N LEU A 12 0.46 -36.50 -24.82
CA LEU A 12 -0.04 -35.36 -24.05
C LEU A 12 1.05 -34.26 -24.07
N SER A 13 0.91 -33.30 -24.99
CA SER A 13 1.63 -32.03 -24.91
C SER A 13 1.03 -31.20 -23.77
N TYR A 14 1.69 -31.20 -22.61
CA TYR A 14 1.40 -30.22 -21.54
C TYR A 14 1.90 -28.84 -22.00
N LEU A 15 1.03 -28.07 -22.64
CA LEU A 15 1.22 -26.62 -22.78
C LEU A 15 0.94 -26.01 -21.42
N ALA A 16 1.98 -25.83 -20.62
CA ALA A 16 1.94 -25.00 -19.43
C ALA A 16 1.65 -23.56 -19.86
N PHE A 17 0.39 -23.15 -19.76
CA PHE A 17 0.02 -21.73 -19.87
C PHE A 17 0.56 -21.02 -18.63
N ALA A 18 1.79 -20.51 -18.71
CA ALA A 18 2.28 -19.54 -17.75
C ALA A 18 1.44 -18.26 -17.96
N SER A 19 0.38 -18.11 -17.16
CA SER A 19 -0.37 -16.86 -17.09
C SER A 19 0.52 -15.81 -16.44
N THR A 20 1.38 -15.17 -17.23
CA THR A 20 1.97 -13.90 -16.83
C THR A 20 0.82 -12.91 -16.71
N ALA A 21 0.46 -12.57 -15.47
CA ALA A 21 -0.41 -11.44 -15.21
C ALA A 21 0.33 -10.20 -15.74
N ILE A 22 -0.01 -9.77 -16.96
CA ILE A 22 0.50 -8.53 -17.52
C ILE A 22 -0.17 -7.42 -16.72
N VAL A 23 0.55 -6.88 -15.74
CA VAL A 23 0.20 -5.61 -15.12
C VAL A 23 0.29 -4.58 -16.23
N ARG A 24 -0.88 -4.16 -16.77
CA ARG A 24 -0.91 -3.08 -17.75
C ARG A 24 -0.52 -1.79 -17.04
N ALA A 25 0.51 -1.14 -17.54
CA ALA A 25 0.79 0.24 -17.19
C ALA A 25 -0.47 1.06 -17.48
N ALA A 26 -0.88 1.90 -16.52
CA ALA A 26 -1.95 2.84 -16.74
C ALA A 26 -1.58 3.77 -17.91
N ASP A 27 -2.58 4.15 -18.72
CA ASP A 27 -2.40 5.15 -19.76
C ASP A 27 -1.78 6.43 -19.18
N ALA A 28 -0.99 7.12 -20.00
CA ALA A 28 -0.36 8.36 -19.55
C ALA A 28 -1.45 9.37 -19.14
N PRO A 29 -1.39 9.91 -17.91
CA PRO A 29 -2.34 10.93 -17.47
C PRO A 29 -2.34 12.13 -18.41
N ALA A 30 -3.49 12.78 -18.57
CA ALA A 30 -3.57 14.07 -19.26
C ALA A 30 -2.61 15.06 -18.57
N PRO A 31 -1.94 15.96 -19.33
CA PRO A 31 -1.06 16.96 -18.74
C PRO A 31 -1.75 17.72 -17.60
N GLY A 32 -1.12 17.76 -16.43
CA GLY A 32 -1.67 18.42 -15.23
C GLY A 32 -2.70 17.61 -14.45
N SER A 33 -2.93 16.33 -14.78
CA SER A 33 -3.74 15.45 -13.93
C SER A 33 -2.90 14.79 -12.83
N LEU A 34 -3.53 14.66 -11.66
CA LEU A 34 -2.95 14.11 -10.45
C LEU A 34 -3.26 12.62 -10.34
N ARG A 35 -2.25 11.77 -10.20
CA ARG A 35 -2.45 10.33 -9.95
C ARG A 35 -2.40 10.05 -8.46
N VAL A 36 -3.52 9.57 -7.94
CA VAL A 36 -3.68 9.23 -6.53
C VAL A 36 -3.93 7.73 -6.40
N MET A 37 -3.28 7.10 -5.44
CA MET A 37 -3.45 5.69 -5.10
C MET A 37 -3.82 5.54 -3.62
N THR A 38 -4.66 4.56 -3.31
CA THR A 38 -4.78 4.01 -1.96
C THR A 38 -4.47 2.52 -2.05
N PHE A 39 -3.64 2.01 -1.14
CA PHE A 39 -3.14 0.64 -1.20
C PHE A 39 -2.91 0.07 0.20
N ASN A 40 -3.84 -0.77 0.66
CA ASN A 40 -3.60 -1.59 1.85
C ASN A 40 -2.58 -2.68 1.48
N VAL A 41 -1.42 -2.68 2.16
CA VAL A 41 -0.28 -3.53 1.77
C VAL A 41 -0.24 -4.87 2.49
N ARG A 42 -1.21 -5.09 3.39
CA ARG A 42 -1.27 -6.20 4.33
C ARG A 42 -0.07 -6.23 5.28
N LEU A 43 -0.31 -6.26 6.59
CA LEU A 43 0.77 -6.23 7.58
C LEU A 43 1.77 -7.38 7.42
N SER A 44 3.07 -7.10 7.65
CA SER A 44 4.15 -8.10 7.52
C SER A 44 4.07 -9.22 8.57
N ALA A 45 3.50 -8.92 9.74
CA ALA A 45 3.34 -9.89 10.83
C ALA A 45 2.17 -10.87 10.63
N ALA A 46 1.42 -10.77 9.54
CA ALA A 46 0.32 -11.68 9.24
C ALA A 46 0.82 -13.10 8.88
N ASP A 47 0.14 -14.11 9.41
CA ASP A 47 0.37 -15.52 9.06
C ASP A 47 -0.30 -15.85 7.72
N ASP A 48 0.28 -15.35 6.63
CA ASP A 48 -0.26 -15.47 5.27
C ASP A 48 0.44 -16.58 4.44
N GLY A 49 1.28 -17.42 5.07
CA GLY A 49 1.96 -18.52 4.39
C GLY A 49 2.77 -18.09 3.15
N ALA A 50 2.45 -18.64 1.98
CA ALA A 50 3.12 -18.31 0.72
C ALA A 50 2.94 -16.84 0.31
N ASP A 51 1.85 -16.21 0.74
CA ASP A 51 1.55 -14.81 0.45
C ASP A 51 2.13 -13.85 1.49
N SER A 52 2.93 -14.33 2.44
CA SER A 52 3.62 -13.51 3.45
C SER A 52 4.46 -12.38 2.84
N TRP A 53 4.79 -11.35 3.63
CA TRP A 53 5.51 -10.17 3.14
C TRP A 53 6.75 -10.49 2.28
N PRO A 54 7.67 -11.41 2.67
CA PRO A 54 8.79 -11.78 1.82
C PRO A 54 8.39 -12.34 0.45
N GLY A 55 7.26 -13.05 0.35
CA GLY A 55 6.74 -13.60 -0.91
C GLY A 55 6.07 -12.56 -1.80
N ARG A 56 5.53 -11.47 -1.23
CA ARG A 56 4.81 -10.41 -1.97
C ARG A 56 5.58 -9.11 -2.15
N THR A 57 6.74 -8.93 -1.50
CA THR A 57 7.46 -7.64 -1.47
C THR A 57 7.81 -7.13 -2.87
N ASP A 58 8.31 -7.97 -3.77
CA ASP A 58 8.71 -7.53 -5.11
C ASP A 58 7.51 -7.17 -5.98
N LEU A 59 6.40 -7.90 -5.86
CA LEU A 59 5.15 -7.56 -6.54
C LEU A 59 4.61 -6.22 -6.04
N PHE A 60 4.68 -5.96 -4.73
CA PHE A 60 4.29 -4.68 -4.15
C PHE A 60 5.09 -3.51 -4.76
N PHE A 61 6.43 -3.59 -4.76
CA PHE A 61 7.26 -2.53 -5.30
C PHE A 61 7.10 -2.36 -6.80
N HIS A 62 7.00 -3.47 -7.55
CA HIS A 62 6.71 -3.43 -8.98
C HIS A 62 5.38 -2.70 -9.25
N THR A 63 4.35 -2.96 -8.44
CA THR A 63 3.04 -2.30 -8.57
C THR A 63 3.17 -0.80 -8.38
N VAL A 64 3.78 -0.33 -7.29
CA VAL A 64 3.97 1.10 -7.04
C VAL A 64 4.78 1.76 -8.15
N GLN A 65 5.82 1.10 -8.66
CA GLN A 65 6.65 1.59 -9.76
C GLN A 65 5.97 1.54 -11.14
N ALA A 66 5.03 0.63 -11.37
CA ALA A 66 4.29 0.55 -12.62
C ALA A 66 3.24 1.66 -12.71
N PHE A 67 2.48 1.89 -11.63
CA PHE A 67 1.47 2.94 -11.58
C PHE A 67 2.07 4.33 -11.34
N ARG A 68 3.25 4.41 -10.69
CA ARG A 68 3.98 5.62 -10.33
C ARG A 68 3.09 6.71 -9.71
N PRO A 69 2.25 6.47 -8.69
CA PRO A 69 1.35 7.50 -8.18
C PRO A 69 2.08 8.80 -7.80
N ASP A 70 1.41 9.95 -7.95
CA ASP A 70 1.95 11.23 -7.48
C ASP A 70 1.74 11.36 -5.96
N LEU A 71 0.62 10.82 -5.46
CA LEU A 71 0.26 10.67 -4.05
C LEU A 71 -0.23 9.26 -3.78
N VAL A 72 0.14 8.69 -2.64
CA VAL A 72 -0.32 7.36 -2.23
C VAL A 72 -0.55 7.28 -0.73
N GLY A 73 -1.70 6.72 -0.34
CA GLY A 73 -1.96 6.29 1.03
C GLY A 73 -1.77 4.78 1.16
N PHE A 74 -0.93 4.35 2.10
CA PHE A 74 -0.72 2.94 2.43
C PHE A 74 -1.35 2.62 3.79
N GLN A 75 -1.96 1.44 3.91
CA GLN A 75 -2.53 0.95 5.18
C GLN A 75 -1.90 -0.38 5.57
N GLU A 76 -1.95 -0.70 6.87
CA GLU A 76 -1.34 -1.90 7.49
C GLU A 76 0.19 -1.97 7.37
N VAL A 77 0.86 -0.87 7.03
CA VAL A 77 2.32 -0.84 6.95
C VAL A 77 2.90 -1.09 8.33
N MET A 78 3.86 -2.01 8.45
CA MET A 78 4.65 -2.27 9.66
C MET A 78 6.04 -1.64 9.56
N ALA A 79 6.82 -1.66 10.64
CA ALA A 79 8.13 -0.99 10.75
C ALA A 79 9.13 -1.43 9.65
N ASP A 80 9.20 -2.74 9.41
CA ASP A 80 10.05 -3.35 8.39
C ASP A 80 9.60 -3.00 6.97
N GLN A 81 8.28 -2.96 6.74
CA GLN A 81 7.70 -2.54 5.46
C GLN A 81 7.97 -1.05 5.20
N HIS A 82 7.81 -0.19 6.20
CA HIS A 82 8.16 1.23 6.13
C HIS A 82 9.63 1.41 5.74
N ASP A 83 10.56 0.72 6.42
CA ASP A 83 11.98 0.86 6.14
C ASP A 83 12.33 0.37 4.73
N ALA A 84 11.69 -0.71 4.26
CA ALA A 84 11.80 -1.17 2.88
C ALA A 84 11.26 -0.14 1.88
N MET A 85 10.15 0.53 2.18
CA MET A 85 9.58 1.59 1.35
C MET A 85 10.53 2.78 1.22
N VAL A 86 11.07 3.28 2.34
CA VAL A 86 12.06 4.37 2.35
C VAL A 86 13.29 4.01 1.52
N ALA A 87 13.77 2.76 1.62
CA ALA A 87 14.95 2.32 0.89
C ALA A 87 14.70 2.10 -0.62
N ARG A 88 13.55 1.56 -1.01
CA ARG A 88 13.27 1.12 -2.40
C ARG A 88 12.46 2.10 -3.23
N LEU A 89 11.90 3.15 -2.62
CA LEU A 89 11.14 4.21 -3.30
C LEU A 89 11.78 5.59 -3.04
N PRO A 90 13.06 5.79 -3.41
CA PRO A 90 13.82 7.00 -3.07
C PRO A 90 13.30 8.27 -3.73
N GLU A 91 12.38 8.17 -4.70
CA GLU A 91 11.74 9.31 -5.35
C GLU A 91 10.50 9.85 -4.61
N TYR A 92 10.05 9.12 -3.59
CA TYR A 92 8.99 9.55 -2.68
C TYR A 92 9.56 10.10 -1.38
N GLU A 93 8.76 10.93 -0.73
CA GLU A 93 8.88 11.27 0.68
C GLU A 93 7.68 10.66 1.42
N PHE A 94 7.91 10.22 2.65
CA PHE A 94 6.91 9.52 3.45
C PHE A 94 6.58 10.30 4.72
N SER A 95 5.29 10.34 5.08
CA SER A 95 4.79 11.02 6.28
C SER A 95 3.75 10.17 7.01
N GLY A 96 3.82 10.19 8.33
CA GLY A 96 2.90 9.51 9.24
C GLY A 96 3.62 8.69 10.31
N VAL A 97 2.92 8.41 11.41
CA VAL A 97 3.44 7.62 12.54
C VAL A 97 2.65 6.33 12.77
N ALA A 98 3.25 5.39 13.50
CA ALA A 98 2.59 4.15 13.86
C ALA A 98 1.51 4.37 14.93
N ARG A 99 0.40 3.62 14.82
CA ARG A 99 -0.81 3.88 15.59
C ARG A 99 -0.73 3.56 17.08
N ASP A 100 0.18 2.71 17.56
CA ASP A 100 0.13 2.28 18.96
C ASP A 100 0.88 3.24 19.90
N ASP A 101 1.95 3.87 19.45
CA ASP A 101 2.81 4.74 20.27
C ASP A 101 3.08 6.13 19.68
N GLY A 102 2.54 6.42 18.50
CA GLY A 102 2.81 7.67 17.79
C GLY A 102 4.26 7.79 17.29
N LYS A 103 4.95 6.65 17.18
CA LYS A 103 6.34 6.55 16.71
C LYS A 103 6.45 5.40 15.72
N ARG A 104 6.77 4.20 16.21
CA ARG A 104 7.11 3.03 15.37
C ARG A 104 6.42 1.74 15.79
N LYS A 105 5.53 1.76 16.78
CA LYS A 105 4.79 0.59 17.23
C LYS A 105 3.39 0.56 16.62
N GLY A 106 2.99 -0.60 16.10
CA GLY A 106 1.68 -0.81 15.47
C GLY A 106 1.72 -0.59 13.97
N GLU A 107 0.56 -0.54 13.33
CA GLU A 107 0.43 -0.26 11.89
C GLU A 107 0.43 1.25 11.62
N TRP A 108 0.91 1.65 10.44
CA TRP A 108 0.83 3.03 9.95
C TRP A 108 -0.31 3.19 8.94
N SER A 109 -0.88 4.40 8.92
CA SER A 109 -1.64 4.94 7.79
C SER A 109 -0.72 5.82 6.93
N LEU A 110 0.39 5.25 6.45
CA LEU A 110 1.50 5.98 5.84
C LEU A 110 1.10 6.72 4.55
N ILE A 111 1.56 7.96 4.38
CA ILE A 111 1.42 8.72 3.13
C ILE A 111 2.76 8.75 2.41
N GLY A 112 2.77 8.50 1.10
CA GLY A 112 3.89 8.76 0.20
C GLY A 112 3.54 9.80 -0.86
N PHE A 113 4.46 10.72 -1.17
CA PHE A 113 4.28 11.72 -2.24
C PHE A 113 5.56 11.95 -3.03
N ARG A 114 5.44 12.27 -4.33
CA ARG A 114 6.60 12.48 -5.21
C ARG A 114 7.32 13.80 -4.86
N LYS A 115 8.59 13.71 -4.46
CA LYS A 115 9.43 14.89 -4.13
C LYS A 115 9.57 15.91 -5.26
N ALA A 116 9.51 15.44 -6.50
CA ALA A 116 9.62 16.31 -7.68
C ALA A 116 8.33 17.09 -8.00
N ALA A 117 7.19 16.67 -7.45
CA ALA A 117 5.89 17.25 -7.74
C ALA A 117 5.35 18.12 -6.60
N PHE A 118 5.78 17.87 -5.35
CA PHE A 118 5.24 18.53 -4.18
C PHE A 118 6.33 18.95 -3.19
N ALA A 119 6.10 20.11 -2.57
CA ALA A 119 6.76 20.50 -1.33
C ALA A 119 5.82 20.27 -0.15
N LEU A 120 6.34 19.73 0.96
CA LEU A 120 5.60 19.56 2.20
C LEU A 120 5.45 20.91 2.92
N ALA A 121 4.22 21.37 3.08
CA ALA A 121 3.91 22.63 3.76
C ALA A 121 3.52 22.41 5.23
N ASP A 122 2.86 21.29 5.54
CA ASP A 122 2.50 20.90 6.90
C ASP A 122 2.16 19.40 6.94
N HIS A 123 2.16 18.80 8.12
CA HIS A 123 1.74 17.41 8.29
C HIS A 123 1.35 17.12 9.73
N GLY A 124 0.67 16.01 9.92
CA GLY A 124 0.42 15.49 11.25
C GLY A 124 -0.38 14.20 11.23
N ASP A 125 -0.71 13.77 12.44
CA ASP A 125 -1.42 12.55 12.69
C ASP A 125 -2.41 12.78 13.82
N PHE A 126 -3.56 12.13 13.76
CA PHE A 126 -4.51 12.12 14.85
C PHE A 126 -5.18 10.75 14.99
N TRP A 127 -5.45 10.37 16.22
CA TRP A 127 -6.15 9.14 16.55
C TRP A 127 -7.64 9.30 16.33
N LEU A 128 -8.26 8.27 15.78
CA LEU A 128 -9.72 8.21 15.64
C LEU A 128 -10.31 7.83 16.99
N SER A 129 -10.35 8.81 17.89
CA SER A 129 -10.83 8.67 19.26
C SER A 129 -11.34 10.02 19.78
N GLU A 130 -11.94 10.01 20.98
CA GLU A 130 -12.28 11.23 21.73
C GLU A 130 -11.04 11.99 22.23
N GLN A 131 -9.86 11.38 22.19
CA GLN A 131 -8.57 11.96 22.57
C GLN A 131 -7.61 11.93 21.37
N PRO A 132 -7.90 12.66 20.29
CA PRO A 132 -7.21 12.51 18.99
C PRO A 132 -5.72 12.87 19.02
N THR A 133 -5.23 13.55 20.06
CA THR A 133 -3.83 13.92 20.25
C THR A 133 -3.06 12.96 21.14
N VAL A 134 -3.72 11.96 21.73
CA VAL A 134 -3.11 10.99 22.65
C VAL A 134 -2.76 9.71 21.86
N PRO A 135 -1.47 9.37 21.73
CA PRO A 135 -1.07 8.16 21.04
C PRO A 135 -1.66 6.90 21.66
N GLY A 136 -2.08 5.96 20.82
CA GLY A 136 -2.68 4.71 21.28
C GLY A 136 -4.16 4.81 21.68
N SER A 137 -4.73 6.02 21.73
CA SER A 137 -6.10 6.23 22.21
C SER A 137 -7.14 5.53 21.32
N LYS A 138 -8.17 5.00 21.98
CA LYS A 138 -9.24 4.21 21.37
C LYS A 138 -10.56 4.59 22.03
N SER A 139 -11.58 4.87 21.23
CA SER A 139 -12.91 5.28 21.72
C SER A 139 -14.02 4.50 21.03
N TRP A 140 -15.24 4.78 21.48
CA TRP A 140 -16.47 4.14 21.00
C TRP A 140 -16.37 2.62 21.11
N ASP A 141 -16.71 1.94 20.03
CA ASP A 141 -16.78 0.50 19.86
C ASP A 141 -15.52 -0.10 19.20
N ALA A 142 -14.53 0.72 18.84
CA ALA A 142 -13.36 0.26 18.09
C ALA A 142 -12.61 -0.86 18.83
N ALA A 143 -12.35 -1.98 18.14
CA ALA A 143 -11.54 -3.04 18.72
C ALA A 143 -10.05 -2.68 18.72
N PHE A 144 -9.59 -1.96 17.70
CA PHE A 144 -8.21 -1.56 17.51
C PHE A 144 -8.05 -0.04 17.56
N THR A 145 -6.91 0.42 18.05
CA THR A 145 -6.49 1.82 17.89
C THR A 145 -6.41 2.16 16.41
N ARG A 146 -6.99 3.28 15.99
CA ARG A 146 -6.96 3.74 14.59
C ARG A 146 -6.39 5.15 14.48
N ILE A 147 -5.70 5.43 13.37
CA ILE A 147 -5.00 6.68 13.13
C ILE A 147 -5.28 7.20 11.71
N CYS A 148 -5.39 8.52 11.59
CA CYS A 148 -5.40 9.24 10.34
C CYS A 148 -4.11 10.06 10.24
N SER A 149 -3.34 9.85 9.18
CA SER A 149 -2.19 10.69 8.84
C SER A 149 -2.61 11.67 7.75
N TRP A 150 -2.06 12.88 7.78
CA TRP A 150 -2.35 13.90 6.78
C TRP A 150 -1.12 14.75 6.44
N VAL A 151 -1.11 15.26 5.21
CA VAL A 151 -0.11 16.21 4.71
C VAL A 151 -0.82 17.37 4.02
N ARG A 152 -0.32 18.59 4.22
CA ARG A 152 -0.61 19.74 3.37
C ARG A 152 0.54 19.90 2.39
N LEU A 153 0.23 19.79 1.11
CA LEU A 153 1.22 19.81 0.04
C LEU A 153 1.02 21.03 -0.85
N ARG A 154 2.14 21.58 -1.33
CA ARG A 154 2.18 22.60 -2.37
C ARG A 154 2.69 21.99 -3.67
N GLU A 155 1.86 22.01 -4.72
CA GLU A 155 2.25 21.54 -6.05
C GLU A 155 3.30 22.47 -6.66
N THR A 156 4.45 21.92 -7.05
CA THR A 156 5.58 22.69 -7.59
C THR A 156 5.23 23.40 -8.90
N ALA A 157 4.44 22.76 -9.76
CA ALA A 157 4.11 23.29 -11.09
C ALA A 157 3.16 24.49 -11.07
N THR A 158 2.24 24.54 -10.09
CA THR A 158 1.14 25.52 -10.08
C THR A 158 1.13 26.41 -8.83
N GLY A 159 1.84 26.02 -7.78
CA GLY A 159 1.80 26.66 -6.48
C GLY A 159 0.52 26.38 -5.68
N ARG A 160 -0.44 25.61 -6.21
CA ARG A 160 -1.69 25.24 -5.51
C ARG A 160 -1.38 24.41 -4.27
N GLU A 161 -2.16 24.62 -3.22
CA GLU A 161 -2.09 23.82 -2.00
C GLU A 161 -3.35 22.97 -1.81
N PHE A 162 -3.17 21.78 -1.27
CA PHE A 162 -4.26 20.89 -0.87
C PHE A 162 -3.83 20.01 0.30
N VAL A 163 -4.81 19.41 0.98
CA VAL A 163 -4.59 18.41 2.02
C VAL A 163 -4.86 17.02 1.44
N PHE A 164 -3.96 16.08 1.71
CA PHE A 164 -4.17 14.65 1.48
C PHE A 164 -4.14 13.93 2.81
N ALA A 165 -5.15 13.11 3.07
CA ALA A 165 -5.30 12.35 4.31
C ALA A 165 -5.48 10.86 4.01
N ASN A 166 -4.94 10.02 4.87
CA ASN A 166 -4.99 8.57 4.75
C ASN A 166 -5.35 7.94 6.10
N THR A 167 -6.22 6.93 6.06
CA THR A 167 -6.70 6.26 7.27
C THR A 167 -7.05 4.80 7.00
N HIS A 168 -7.19 4.02 8.07
CA HIS A 168 -7.69 2.66 8.06
C HIS A 168 -8.70 2.51 9.19
N PHE A 169 -9.99 2.40 8.86
CA PHE A 169 -11.06 2.28 9.85
C PHE A 169 -11.10 0.93 10.57
N ASP A 170 -11.81 0.90 11.69
CA ASP A 170 -12.05 -0.33 12.43
C ASP A 170 -13.02 -1.25 11.70
N HIS A 171 -12.75 -2.56 11.76
CA HIS A 171 -13.56 -3.59 11.10
C HIS A 171 -14.32 -4.48 12.11
N ARG A 172 -14.22 -4.17 13.41
CA ARG A 172 -14.80 -4.98 14.50
C ARG A 172 -15.76 -4.20 15.40
N GLY A 173 -15.76 -2.87 15.31
CA GLY A 173 -16.75 -2.03 15.98
C GLY A 173 -18.17 -2.55 15.74
N VAL A 174 -18.95 -2.56 16.81
CA VAL A 174 -20.36 -2.92 16.79
C VAL A 174 -21.17 -1.64 17.00
N ILE A 175 -21.95 -1.27 15.98
CA ILE A 175 -22.91 -0.16 16.01
C ILE A 175 -24.20 -0.60 16.72
#